data_AF-A0A4T0LMH3-F1
#
_entry.id   AF-A0A4T0LMH3-F1
#
_cell.length_a   1.000
_cell.length_b   1.000
_cell.length_c   1.000
_cell.angle_alpha   90.00
_cell.angle_beta   90.00
_cell.angle_gamma   90.00
#
_symmetry.space_group_name_H-M   'P 1'
#
loop_
_entity.id
_entity.type
_entity.pdbx_description
1 polymer ?
#
loop_
_entity_poly.entity_id
_entity_poly.type
_entity_poly.pdbx_seq_one_letter_code
_entity_poly.pdbx_strand_id
1 'polypeptide(L)'
;MSSYGPKRDVNASGWEESEFPILCDDCLGPNPMQKRAFGKECKICMRPFTLFSWCPGAGTRYKKTEIYLTYKIPVHLRDAALGMQSKAPTENLNRQYFAQNNEEQLKGNSTMVDGGLGRAENAGKQILRDLAKKEPYYKPTKEQKSSNKPKEIKSMPLTSTQSVAAAPKMIKLDLKPPLDTEVLPDDTTEDELKSAFGDASPSIQSATIVPTSKVSFVNFASRQAAEIAALVISKKGLIVRNEAVSVKWGRRAMTFGAKGKEQARVHDYETVQEIIDTFGEHGHKEIDTARMYGGGTSEEYLGHLQIHRKYDLSSKIFPFDQSSNALSGGKNSVKHTAKDIEEEIDTSLKNLGVKKLKIWYLHAPDRSTDYLETLRALDVQYKQGKFELLGLSNYASWEVAEIATLARVHDLVKPSIYQGVYSAIHRAVEPELFPALRKFGIGFYAYNPLAGGLLTGAVKLGGSVEEGSRFDENRHQGKLYRARYFNEGYSNALNEFIKLATKYSLSPAEVALRWLTHHSFLKKESGDAIIIGASSIKHIKSNLDDLDKGLLPEELAEEVAGLWTTLKPYANSYFR
;
A
#
# COMPACT_ATOMS: atom_id res chain seq x y z
N MET A 1 48.28 21.67 49.89
CA MET A 1 48.80 22.56 48.83
C MET A 1 48.39 22.00 47.48
N SER A 2 47.94 22.91 46.62
CA SER A 2 47.34 22.72 45.31
C SER A 2 48.26 22.00 44.31
N SER A 3 47.69 21.13 43.46
CA SER A 3 48.13 21.04 42.07
C SER A 3 46.92 21.03 41.15
N TYR A 4 46.73 22.14 40.46
CA TYR A 4 45.85 22.26 39.31
C TYR A 4 46.49 21.50 38.13
N GLY A 5 45.86 20.42 37.69
CA GLY A 5 46.02 19.87 36.34
C GLY A 5 44.89 20.40 35.42
N PRO A 6 45.10 20.47 34.09
CA PRO A 6 44.29 21.28 33.19
C PRO A 6 42.82 20.85 33.15
N LYS A 7 41.91 21.83 33.14
CA LYS A 7 40.47 21.64 32.93
C LYS A 7 40.26 20.76 31.69
N ARG A 8 39.77 19.52 31.90
CA ARG A 8 39.23 18.71 30.80
C ARG A 8 38.12 19.51 30.13
N ASP A 9 38.22 19.63 28.81
CA ASP A 9 37.20 20.27 27.97
C ASP A 9 35.82 19.67 28.29
N VAL A 10 34.85 20.53 28.62
CA VAL A 10 33.50 20.11 29.03
C VAL A 10 32.79 19.37 27.87
N ASN A 11 33.23 19.58 26.62
CA ASN A 11 32.77 18.87 25.43
C ASN A 11 33.29 17.42 25.31
N ALA A 12 34.26 17.00 26.15
CA ALA A 12 34.77 15.62 26.17
C ALA A 12 33.89 14.64 26.97
N SER A 13 32.84 15.16 27.64
CA SER A 13 31.89 14.39 28.45
C SER A 13 30.91 13.57 27.57
N GLY A 14 31.45 12.71 26.71
CA GLY A 14 30.65 11.91 25.77
C GLY A 14 31.42 11.20 24.66
N TRP A 15 32.76 11.24 24.68
CA TRP A 15 33.58 10.56 23.68
C TRP A 15 33.82 9.11 24.11
N GLU A 16 33.75 8.17 23.16
CA GLU A 16 33.88 6.74 23.44
C GLU A 16 35.32 6.26 23.17
N GLU A 17 36.03 5.92 24.25
CA GLU A 17 37.32 5.25 24.22
C GLU A 17 37.12 3.78 24.64
N SER A 18 37.22 2.86 23.67
CA SER A 18 37.20 1.42 23.95
C SER A 18 38.61 0.85 23.88
N GLU A 19 38.96 0.00 24.82
CA GLU A 19 40.27 -0.66 24.88
C GLU A 19 40.33 -1.99 24.11
N PHE A 20 39.18 -2.62 23.80
CA PHE A 20 39.18 -3.97 23.23
C PHE A 20 38.06 -4.19 22.21
N PRO A 21 38.38 -4.69 21.00
CA PRO A 21 37.43 -5.37 20.14
C PRO A 21 37.40 -6.87 20.43
N ILE A 22 36.21 -7.47 20.37
CA ILE A 22 36.01 -8.91 20.52
C ILE A 22 36.31 -9.57 19.16
N LEU A 23 37.55 -10.02 18.95
CA LEU A 23 37.96 -10.79 17.77
C LEU A 23 38.69 -12.05 18.23
N CYS A 24 38.41 -13.21 17.62
CA CYS A 24 39.18 -14.43 17.88
C CYS A 24 40.51 -14.41 17.11
N ASP A 25 41.46 -15.24 17.54
CA ASP A 25 42.79 -15.34 16.92
C ASP A 25 42.72 -15.72 15.43
N ASP A 26 41.74 -16.55 15.03
CA ASP A 26 41.49 -16.90 13.62
C ASP A 26 41.05 -15.69 12.77
N CYS A 27 40.36 -14.71 13.35
CA CYS A 27 39.90 -13.52 12.64
C CYS A 27 41.00 -12.47 12.45
N LEU A 28 42.01 -12.44 13.33
CA LEU A 28 43.08 -11.43 13.33
C LEU A 28 44.20 -11.77 12.32
N GLY A 29 44.46 -13.04 12.06
CA GLY A 29 45.59 -13.46 11.24
C GLY A 29 46.94 -13.14 11.90
N PRO A 30 48.07 -13.26 11.18
CA PRO A 30 49.41 -13.09 11.76
C PRO A 30 49.83 -11.64 12.05
N ASN A 31 48.96 -10.65 11.77
CA ASN A 31 49.32 -9.23 11.87
C ASN A 31 48.69 -8.56 13.10
N PRO A 32 49.43 -7.68 13.81
CA PRO A 32 48.89 -6.96 14.96
C PRO A 32 47.84 -5.93 14.55
N MET A 33 46.80 -5.80 15.38
CA MET A 33 45.71 -4.85 15.19
C MET A 33 46.13 -3.42 15.54
N GLN A 34 45.67 -2.45 14.76
CA GLN A 34 45.88 -1.01 14.99
C GLN A 34 44.62 -0.36 15.57
N LYS A 35 44.78 0.33 16.70
CA LYS A 35 43.75 1.14 17.36
C LYS A 35 43.93 2.61 16.97
N ARG A 36 42.83 3.26 16.57
CA ARG A 36 42.77 4.72 16.39
C ARG A 36 41.64 5.28 17.24
N ALA A 37 42.00 5.98 18.32
CA ALA A 37 41.04 6.76 19.10
C ALA A 37 40.39 7.83 18.21
N PHE A 38 39.08 8.03 18.35
CA PHE A 38 38.30 9.03 17.62
C PHE A 38 38.42 8.97 16.08
N GLY A 39 38.61 7.76 15.53
CA GLY A 39 38.86 7.56 14.11
C GLY A 39 37.65 7.81 13.19
N LYS A 40 36.44 7.89 13.76
CA LYS A 40 35.17 8.16 13.07
C LYS A 40 34.15 8.80 14.01
N GLU A 41 33.11 9.41 13.43
CA GLU A 41 31.96 9.98 14.14
C GLU A 41 30.64 9.29 13.77
N CYS A 42 29.74 9.14 14.74
CA CYS A 42 28.41 8.57 14.53
C CYS A 42 27.52 9.57 13.77
N LYS A 43 26.96 9.19 12.62
CA LYS A 43 26.13 10.09 11.80
C LYS A 43 24.78 10.48 12.41
N ILE A 44 24.37 9.84 13.51
CA ILE A 44 23.08 10.10 14.18
C ILE A 44 23.27 11.08 15.35
N CYS A 45 24.31 10.88 16.17
CA CYS A 45 24.55 11.70 17.36
C CYS A 45 25.82 12.57 17.30
N MET A 46 26.55 12.51 16.17
CA MET A 46 27.80 13.23 15.90
C MET A 46 28.92 12.99 16.92
N ARG A 47 28.87 11.86 17.65
CA ARG A 47 29.89 11.52 18.66
C ARG A 47 31.05 10.74 18.04
N PRO A 48 32.31 11.13 18.33
CA PRO A 48 33.48 10.38 17.88
C PRO A 48 33.65 9.08 18.69
N PHE A 49 34.08 8.02 18.01
CA PHE A 49 34.28 6.68 18.60
C PHE A 49 35.57 6.01 18.11
N THR A 50 35.98 4.95 18.80
CA THR A 50 37.26 4.26 18.54
C THR A 50 37.15 3.32 17.33
N LEU A 51 38.13 3.39 16.42
CA LEU A 51 38.21 2.53 15.23
C LEU A 51 39.35 1.52 15.37
N PHE A 52 39.03 0.24 15.19
CA PHE A 52 40.02 -0.84 15.13
C PHE A 52 40.17 -1.34 13.70
N SER A 53 41.41 -1.50 13.24
CA SER A 53 41.73 -2.02 11.90
C SER A 53 42.84 -3.07 11.94
N TRP A 54 42.70 -4.14 11.16
CA TRP A 54 43.69 -5.22 11.07
C TRP A 54 43.71 -5.86 9.68
N CYS A 55 44.76 -6.62 9.37
CA CYS A 55 44.93 -7.29 8.09
C CYS A 55 44.97 -8.83 8.29
N PRO A 56 43.89 -9.56 7.94
CA PRO A 56 43.76 -10.99 8.24
C PRO A 56 44.80 -11.91 7.55
N GLY A 57 45.51 -11.42 6.53
CA GLY A 57 46.53 -12.19 5.82
C GLY A 57 47.23 -11.39 4.71
N ALA A 58 48.41 -11.83 4.29
CA ALA A 58 49.18 -11.18 3.24
C ALA A 58 48.37 -11.10 1.93
N GLY A 59 48.26 -9.91 1.34
CA GLY A 59 47.47 -9.66 0.12
C GLY A 59 45.98 -9.39 0.33
N THR A 60 45.47 -9.43 1.57
CA THR A 60 44.06 -9.12 1.88
C THR A 60 43.87 -7.64 2.24
N ARG A 61 42.67 -7.10 1.99
CA ARG A 61 42.34 -5.71 2.38
C ARG A 61 42.15 -5.62 3.89
N TYR A 62 42.56 -4.49 4.46
CA TYR A 62 42.33 -4.19 5.89
C TYR A 62 40.83 -4.25 6.23
N LYS A 63 40.50 -5.02 7.26
CA LYS A 63 39.17 -5.05 7.87
C LYS A 63 39.09 -4.00 8.99
N LYS A 64 37.87 -3.52 9.27
CA LYS A 64 37.59 -2.50 10.27
C LYS A 64 36.37 -2.90 11.11
N THR A 65 36.42 -2.65 12.42
CA THR A 65 35.28 -2.81 13.34
C THR A 65 35.01 -1.47 14.02
N GLU A 66 33.72 -1.14 14.12
CA GLU A 66 33.20 0.06 14.75
C GLU A 66 32.47 -0.38 16.03
N ILE A 67 32.88 0.15 17.19
CA ILE A 67 32.23 -0.16 18.47
C ILE A 67 31.54 1.12 18.95
N TYR A 68 30.26 1.01 19.28
CA TYR A 68 29.46 2.11 19.83
C TYR A 68 28.63 1.57 21.01
N LEU A 69 29.05 1.88 22.24
CA LEU A 69 28.34 1.48 23.44
C LEU A 69 27.18 2.45 23.73
N THR A 70 25.94 2.05 23.43
CA THR A 70 24.74 2.80 23.84
C THR A 70 24.17 2.21 25.13
N TYR A 71 24.56 2.75 26.29
CA TYR A 71 23.88 2.44 27.55
C TYR A 71 22.72 3.40 27.78
N LYS A 72 21.54 3.05 27.24
CA LYS A 72 20.20 3.25 27.85
C LYS A 72 19.13 2.85 26.83
N ILE A 73 18.39 1.78 27.13
CA ILE A 73 17.17 1.43 26.41
C ILE A 73 16.19 2.60 26.58
N PRO A 74 15.64 3.17 25.50
CA PRO A 74 14.64 4.22 25.60
C PRO A 74 13.45 3.80 26.47
N VAL A 75 12.97 4.71 27.32
CA VAL A 75 11.93 4.45 28.35
C VAL A 75 10.68 3.78 27.76
N HIS A 76 10.26 4.23 26.57
CA HIS A 76 9.10 3.67 25.87
C HIS A 76 9.27 2.18 25.49
N LEU A 77 10.47 1.74 25.11
CA LEU A 77 10.76 0.33 24.78
C LEU A 77 10.81 -0.54 26.04
N ARG A 78 11.35 -0.01 27.15
CA ARG A 78 11.35 -0.69 28.45
C ARG A 78 9.93 -0.88 28.97
N ASP A 79 9.12 0.17 28.92
CA ASP A 79 7.78 0.17 29.49
C ASP A 79 6.84 -0.71 28.66
N ALA A 80 7.01 -0.72 27.33
CA ALA A 80 6.35 -1.67 26.43
C ALA A 80 6.78 -3.13 26.71
N ALA A 81 8.08 -3.39 26.89
CA ALA A 81 8.57 -4.72 27.20
C ALA A 81 8.08 -5.24 28.57
N LEU A 82 7.88 -4.35 29.55
CA LEU A 82 7.38 -4.70 30.89
C LEU A 82 5.84 -4.77 30.98
N GLY A 83 5.12 -4.46 29.90
CA GLY A 83 3.66 -4.40 29.90
C GLY A 83 3.09 -3.29 30.80
N MET A 84 3.85 -2.23 31.06
CA MET A 84 3.44 -1.13 31.94
C MET A 84 2.40 -0.26 31.24
N GLN A 85 1.13 -0.35 31.66
CA GLN A 85 0.08 0.55 31.19
C GLN A 85 0.05 1.83 32.03
N SER A 86 0.19 2.98 31.36
CA SER A 86 0.00 4.29 31.99
C SER A 86 -1.50 4.60 32.11
N LYS A 87 -1.96 4.97 33.31
CA LYS A 87 -3.34 5.45 33.54
C LYS A 87 -3.55 6.92 33.14
N ALA A 88 -2.55 7.58 32.55
CA ALA A 88 -2.64 8.99 32.20
C ALA A 88 -3.49 9.18 30.91
N PRO A 89 -4.43 10.14 30.89
CA PRO A 89 -5.24 10.43 29.71
C PRO A 89 -4.42 11.02 28.55
N THR A 90 -4.83 10.71 27.32
CA THR A 90 -4.13 11.03 26.07
C THR A 90 -4.43 12.42 25.49
N GLU A 91 -5.52 13.07 25.92
CA GLU A 91 -5.91 14.42 25.47
C GLU A 91 -5.30 15.53 26.33
N ASN A 92 -4.83 16.62 25.71
CA ASN A 92 -4.05 17.68 26.37
C ASN A 92 -4.75 18.36 27.57
N LEU A 93 -6.07 18.61 27.47
CA LEU A 93 -6.83 19.26 28.54
C LEU A 93 -6.94 18.35 29.78
N ASN A 94 -7.20 17.07 29.54
CA ASN A 94 -7.30 16.05 30.58
C ASN A 94 -5.92 15.75 31.20
N ARG A 95 -4.84 15.91 30.44
CA ARG A 95 -3.46 15.72 30.90
C ARG A 95 -3.03 16.80 31.90
N GLN A 96 -3.40 18.05 31.67
CA GLN A 96 -3.12 19.16 32.59
C GLN A 96 -3.94 19.04 33.89
N TYR A 97 -5.22 18.67 33.78
CA TYR A 97 -6.08 18.41 34.93
C TYR A 97 -5.58 17.22 35.77
N PHE A 98 -5.16 16.13 35.12
CA PHE A 98 -4.57 14.96 35.79
C PHE A 98 -3.22 15.29 36.47
N ALA A 99 -2.40 16.15 35.85
CA ALA A 99 -1.15 16.62 36.43
C ALA A 99 -1.38 17.52 37.66
N GLN A 100 -2.31 18.48 37.59
CA GLN A 100 -2.66 19.37 38.71
C GLN A 100 -3.23 18.60 39.90
N ASN A 101 -4.15 17.65 39.66
CA ASN A 101 -4.72 16.83 40.74
C ASN A 101 -3.65 15.95 41.41
N ASN A 102 -2.70 15.39 40.65
CA ASN A 102 -1.60 14.62 41.22
C ASN A 102 -0.61 15.51 41.99
N GLU A 103 -0.41 16.75 41.56
CA GLU A 103 0.46 17.72 42.22
C GLU A 103 -0.16 18.24 43.54
N GLU A 104 -1.49 18.40 43.61
CA GLU A 104 -2.21 18.67 44.86
C GLU A 104 -2.12 17.50 45.85
N GLN A 105 -2.21 16.25 45.38
CA GLN A 105 -2.04 15.06 46.22
C GLN A 105 -0.62 14.91 46.77
N LEU A 106 0.40 15.40 46.06
CA LEU A 106 1.80 15.42 46.52
C LEU A 106 2.09 16.50 47.57
N LYS A 107 1.28 17.56 47.65
CA LYS A 107 1.42 18.62 48.66
C LYS A 107 0.91 18.22 50.04
N GLY A 108 0.04 17.22 50.13
CA GLY A 108 -0.31 16.57 51.40
C GLY A 108 0.68 15.44 51.68
N ASN A 109 1.44 15.53 52.78
CA ASN A 109 2.51 14.62 53.21
C ASN A 109 2.13 13.11 53.20
N SER A 110 2.03 12.52 52.00
CA SER A 110 1.67 11.13 51.77
C SER A 110 2.79 10.50 50.97
N THR A 111 3.61 9.68 51.63
CA THR A 111 4.77 9.01 51.03
C THR A 111 4.44 7.88 50.06
N MET A 112 3.18 7.74 49.64
CA MET A 112 2.73 6.67 48.75
C MET A 112 1.60 7.19 47.85
N VAL A 113 1.96 7.76 46.69
CA VAL A 113 1.07 7.72 45.55
C VAL A 113 1.29 6.36 44.90
N ASP A 114 0.31 5.46 45.00
CA ASP A 114 0.24 4.25 44.17
C ASP A 114 0.03 4.71 42.73
N GLY A 115 1.13 5.15 42.09
CA GLY A 115 1.18 5.50 40.69
C GLY A 115 0.93 4.22 39.93
N GLY A 116 -0.34 3.96 39.63
CA GLY A 116 -0.94 2.70 39.18
C GLY A 116 -0.31 2.04 37.96
N LEU A 117 0.97 1.71 38.09
CA LEU A 117 1.77 0.84 37.27
C LEU A 117 1.38 -0.57 37.70
N GLY A 118 0.60 -1.25 36.84
CA GLY A 118 0.31 -2.66 37.02
C GLY A 118 1.59 -3.48 37.25
N ARG A 119 1.48 -4.56 38.01
CA ARG A 119 2.61 -5.47 38.26
C ARG A 119 3.15 -5.96 36.91
N ALA A 120 4.41 -5.64 36.64
CA ALA A 120 5.09 -5.98 35.39
C ALA A 120 5.12 -7.50 35.12
N GLU A 121 4.88 -7.87 33.86
CA GLU A 121 4.87 -9.27 33.41
C GLU A 121 6.26 -9.93 33.52
N ASN A 122 6.30 -11.18 34.01
CA ASN A 122 7.54 -11.92 34.22
C ASN A 122 8.30 -12.20 32.89
N ALA A 123 7.58 -12.30 31.76
CA ALA A 123 8.16 -12.47 30.43
C ALA A 123 8.98 -11.24 30.00
N GLY A 124 8.46 -10.03 30.27
CA GLY A 124 9.15 -8.76 30.00
C GLY A 124 10.45 -8.59 30.77
N LYS A 125 10.45 -9.02 32.05
CA LYS A 125 11.65 -9.01 32.89
C LYS A 125 12.73 -9.97 32.38
N GLN A 126 12.32 -11.11 31.81
CA GLN A 126 13.25 -12.08 31.24
C GLN A 126 13.94 -11.53 29.98
N ILE A 127 13.17 -10.90 29.08
CA ILE A 127 13.69 -10.26 27.86
C ILE A 127 14.70 -9.16 28.20
N LEU A 128 14.40 -8.31 29.18
CA LEU A 128 15.31 -7.25 29.61
C LEU A 128 16.57 -7.79 30.28
N ARG A 129 16.48 -8.93 31.00
CA ARG A 129 17.65 -9.62 31.56
C ARG A 129 18.51 -10.26 30.48
N ASP A 130 17.91 -10.83 29.45
CA ASP A 130 18.63 -11.42 28.32
C ASP A 130 19.32 -10.36 27.46
N LEU A 131 18.70 -9.19 27.28
CA LEU A 131 19.33 -8.01 26.66
C LEU A 131 20.44 -7.38 27.52
N ALA A 132 20.41 -7.60 28.84
CA ALA A 132 21.42 -7.12 29.78
C ALA A 132 22.61 -8.06 29.96
N LYS A 133 22.58 -9.27 29.37
CA LYS A 133 23.72 -10.19 29.39
C LYS A 133 24.85 -9.63 28.50
N LYS A 134 26.07 -9.63 29.04
CA LYS A 134 27.29 -9.12 28.38
C LYS A 134 28.02 -10.18 27.53
N GLU A 135 27.45 -11.37 27.36
CA GLU A 135 28.08 -12.45 26.60
C GLU A 135 27.52 -12.52 25.16
N PRO A 136 28.39 -12.68 24.14
CA PRO A 136 27.97 -12.67 22.75
C PRO A 136 27.15 -13.91 22.37
N TYR A 137 26.04 -13.69 21.68
CA TYR A 137 25.21 -14.75 21.11
C TYR A 137 25.89 -15.36 19.88
N TYR A 138 26.35 -16.61 19.99
CA TYR A 138 26.80 -17.44 18.86
C TYR A 138 25.71 -18.45 18.51
N LYS A 139 25.32 -18.51 17.22
CA LYS A 139 24.38 -19.52 16.69
C LYS A 139 25.20 -20.51 15.83
N PRO A 140 25.49 -21.72 16.30
CA PRO A 140 26.28 -22.69 15.53
C PRO A 140 25.50 -23.17 14.31
N THR A 141 26.18 -23.26 13.16
CA THR A 141 25.71 -24.00 11.98
C THR A 141 25.63 -25.49 12.33
N LYS A 142 24.44 -26.10 12.26
CA LYS A 142 24.27 -27.53 12.58
C LYS A 142 24.70 -28.40 11.39
N GLU A 143 25.71 -29.24 11.63
CA GLU A 143 26.03 -30.42 10.83
C GLU A 143 24.88 -31.44 10.83
N GLN A 144 24.70 -32.12 9.70
CA GLN A 144 23.81 -33.27 9.56
C GLN A 144 24.33 -34.45 10.40
N LYS A 145 23.49 -35.01 11.28
CA LYS A 145 23.51 -36.44 11.64
C LYS A 145 22.17 -36.91 12.21
N SER A 146 21.80 -38.12 11.75
CA SER A 146 20.59 -38.89 11.99
C SER A 146 20.32 -39.25 13.45
N SER A 147 19.04 -39.28 13.86
CA SER A 147 18.52 -40.37 14.71
C SER A 147 16.98 -40.38 14.76
N ASN A 148 16.44 -41.58 14.54
CA ASN A 148 15.04 -41.98 14.72
C ASN A 148 14.61 -41.95 16.19
N LYS A 149 13.44 -41.39 16.51
CA LYS A 149 12.29 -42.10 17.14
C LYS A 149 11.10 -41.16 17.45
N PRO A 150 9.85 -41.69 17.43
CA PRO A 150 8.61 -40.90 17.48
C PRO A 150 7.98 -40.82 18.88
N LYS A 151 7.23 -39.74 19.18
CA LYS A 151 6.26 -39.65 20.30
C LYS A 151 5.13 -38.69 19.91
N GLU A 152 3.95 -39.22 19.59
CA GLU A 152 2.77 -39.40 20.45
C GLU A 152 1.91 -38.13 20.62
N ILE A 153 0.78 -38.13 19.91
CA ILE A 153 -0.30 -37.15 19.98
C ILE A 153 -1.24 -37.57 21.12
N LYS A 154 -1.42 -36.69 22.12
CA LYS A 154 -2.49 -36.82 23.12
C LYS A 154 -3.69 -35.97 22.72
N SER A 155 -4.81 -36.66 22.51
CA SER A 155 -6.16 -36.13 22.31
C SER A 155 -6.87 -35.87 23.65
N MET A 156 -7.89 -34.98 23.59
CA MET A 156 -9.18 -34.93 24.33
C MET A 156 -9.46 -33.54 24.96
N PRO A 157 -10.75 -33.16 25.18
CA PRO A 157 -11.95 -33.43 24.40
C PRO A 157 -12.79 -32.15 24.13
N LEU A 158 -13.73 -32.25 23.18
CA LEU A 158 -14.76 -31.25 22.92
C LEU A 158 -15.77 -31.16 24.08
N THR A 159 -16.16 -29.93 24.42
CA THR A 159 -17.39 -29.65 25.17
C THR A 159 -18.26 -28.63 24.44
N SER A 160 -19.56 -28.88 24.57
CA SER A 160 -20.71 -28.33 23.88
C SER A 160 -20.93 -26.83 24.03
N THR A 161 -21.33 -26.16 22.94
CA THR A 161 -22.15 -24.94 23.01
C THR A 161 -23.20 -24.91 21.89
N GLN A 162 -24.43 -25.18 22.31
CA GLN A 162 -25.70 -24.52 21.98
C GLN A 162 -25.96 -24.02 20.54
N SER A 163 -27.04 -24.57 19.98
CA SER A 163 -27.76 -24.13 18.78
C SER A 163 -28.26 -22.69 18.87
N VAL A 164 -27.95 -21.87 17.86
CA VAL A 164 -28.62 -20.59 17.61
C VAL A 164 -29.25 -20.64 16.21
N ALA A 165 -30.50 -20.17 16.15
CA ALA A 165 -31.46 -20.33 15.06
C ALA A 165 -30.99 -19.81 13.68
N ALA A 166 -31.48 -20.47 12.63
CA ALA A 166 -31.24 -20.14 11.24
C ALA A 166 -31.82 -18.77 10.84
N ALA A 167 -31.00 -17.96 10.15
CA ALA A 167 -31.45 -16.74 9.48
C ALA A 167 -32.30 -17.06 8.23
N PRO A 168 -33.34 -16.27 7.91
CA PRO A 168 -34.22 -16.54 6.77
C PRO A 168 -33.49 -16.40 5.42
N LYS A 169 -33.78 -17.32 4.50
CA LYS A 169 -33.20 -17.39 3.15
C LYS A 169 -33.55 -16.14 2.32
N MET A 170 -32.52 -15.51 1.75
CA MET A 170 -32.68 -14.44 0.75
C MET A 170 -33.28 -14.98 -0.55
N ILE A 171 -34.40 -14.41 -0.98
CA ILE A 171 -34.97 -14.61 -2.32
C ILE A 171 -34.22 -13.70 -3.30
N LYS A 172 -33.56 -14.28 -4.32
CA LYS A 172 -33.02 -13.53 -5.47
C LYS A 172 -34.20 -13.05 -6.32
N LEU A 173 -34.41 -11.75 -6.41
CA LEU A 173 -35.31 -11.15 -7.40
C LEU A 173 -34.47 -10.49 -8.50
N ASP A 174 -34.63 -10.96 -9.72
CA ASP A 174 -33.94 -10.48 -10.91
C ASP A 174 -34.78 -9.34 -11.53
N LEU A 175 -34.41 -8.09 -11.24
CA LEU A 175 -35.13 -6.90 -11.71
C LEU A 175 -34.47 -6.37 -12.98
N LYS A 176 -35.23 -6.28 -14.07
CA LYS A 176 -34.79 -5.63 -15.32
C LYS A 176 -34.82 -4.11 -15.18
N PRO A 177 -33.87 -3.37 -15.80
CA PRO A 177 -33.86 -1.91 -15.77
C PRO A 177 -35.08 -1.32 -16.51
N PRO A 178 -35.70 -0.24 -15.97
CA PRO A 178 -36.82 0.42 -16.63
C PRO A 178 -36.36 1.24 -17.84
N LEU A 179 -37.28 1.48 -18.78
CA LEU A 179 -37.07 2.29 -19.99
C LEU A 179 -36.84 3.77 -19.63
N ASP A 180 -35.86 4.40 -20.29
CA ASP A 180 -35.47 5.81 -20.09
C ASP A 180 -36.53 6.77 -20.67
N THR A 181 -37.44 7.27 -19.83
CA THR A 181 -38.09 8.58 -20.00
C THR A 181 -38.62 9.05 -18.65
N GLU A 182 -38.06 10.16 -18.15
CA GLU A 182 -38.62 11.20 -17.27
C GLU A 182 -37.57 11.71 -16.26
N VAL A 183 -37.37 13.03 -16.29
CA VAL A 183 -36.33 13.82 -15.63
C VAL A 183 -36.97 14.56 -14.43
N LEU A 184 -36.20 14.98 -13.42
CA LEU A 184 -36.78 15.60 -12.21
C LEU A 184 -37.63 16.85 -12.58
N PRO A 185 -38.83 17.05 -11.98
CA PRO A 185 -39.68 18.20 -12.27
C PRO A 185 -38.98 19.54 -11.96
N ASP A 186 -39.30 20.57 -12.74
CA ASP A 186 -38.77 21.93 -12.52
C ASP A 186 -39.18 22.46 -11.13
N ASP A 187 -38.26 23.18 -10.49
CA ASP A 187 -38.43 23.77 -9.15
C ASP A 187 -38.70 22.75 -8.02
N THR A 188 -38.28 21.49 -8.17
CA THR A 188 -38.29 20.51 -7.08
C THR A 188 -37.42 20.99 -5.91
N THR A 189 -37.95 20.95 -4.69
CA THR A 189 -37.20 21.30 -3.47
C THR A 189 -36.56 20.07 -2.81
N GLU A 190 -35.52 20.30 -1.99
CA GLU A 190 -34.83 19.21 -1.26
C GLU A 190 -35.79 18.45 -0.33
N ASP A 191 -36.72 19.15 0.32
CA ASP A 191 -37.67 18.56 1.28
C ASP A 191 -38.75 17.72 0.57
N GLU A 192 -39.23 18.17 -0.59
CA GLU A 192 -40.14 17.38 -1.44
C GLU A 192 -39.47 16.11 -1.93
N LEU A 193 -38.20 16.21 -2.35
CA LEU A 193 -37.43 15.06 -2.80
C LEU A 193 -37.18 14.07 -1.67
N LYS A 194 -36.78 14.53 -0.48
CA LYS A 194 -36.60 13.65 0.69
C LYS A 194 -37.90 12.95 1.06
N SER A 195 -39.00 13.68 1.07
CA SER A 195 -40.34 13.16 1.38
C SER A 195 -40.80 12.09 0.40
N ALA A 196 -40.38 12.16 -0.87
CA ALA A 196 -40.68 11.14 -1.88
C ALA A 196 -40.10 9.74 -1.55
N PHE A 197 -39.07 9.67 -0.70
CA PHE A 197 -38.52 8.40 -0.21
C PHE A 197 -39.31 7.79 0.96
N GLY A 198 -40.40 8.43 1.40
CA GLY A 198 -41.31 7.93 2.43
C GLY A 198 -40.58 7.55 3.72
N ASP A 199 -40.77 6.31 4.17
CA ASP A 199 -40.16 5.79 5.40
C ASP A 199 -38.62 5.81 5.39
N ALA A 200 -37.98 5.94 4.21
CA ALA A 200 -36.54 6.08 4.09
C ALA A 200 -36.04 7.54 4.17
N SER A 201 -36.94 8.52 4.17
CA SER A 201 -36.63 9.96 4.29
C SER A 201 -35.74 10.30 5.50
N PRO A 202 -35.98 9.77 6.72
CA PRO A 202 -35.12 10.04 7.89
C PRO A 202 -33.70 9.52 7.74
N SER A 203 -33.47 8.58 6.81
CA SER A 203 -32.15 8.04 6.53
C SER A 203 -31.41 8.78 5.42
N ILE A 204 -31.98 9.85 4.86
CA ILE A 204 -31.32 10.67 3.85
C ILE A 204 -30.48 11.74 4.56
N GLN A 205 -29.17 11.68 4.37
CA GLN A 205 -28.22 12.63 4.92
C GLN A 205 -28.21 13.95 4.14
N SER A 206 -28.36 13.89 2.81
CA SER A 206 -28.42 15.07 1.94
C SER A 206 -29.09 14.75 0.61
N ALA A 207 -29.72 15.75 0.00
CA ALA A 207 -30.26 15.67 -1.35
C ALA A 207 -29.87 16.93 -2.13
N THR A 208 -28.90 16.81 -3.03
CA THR A 208 -28.39 17.94 -3.83
C THR A 208 -29.04 17.96 -5.20
N ILE A 209 -29.90 18.95 -5.43
CA ILE A 209 -30.57 19.16 -6.72
C ILE A 209 -29.64 19.97 -7.63
N VAL A 210 -29.51 19.52 -8.88
CA VAL A 210 -28.78 20.22 -9.94
C VAL A 210 -29.82 20.74 -10.93
N PRO A 211 -30.22 22.03 -10.84
CA PRO A 211 -31.33 22.57 -11.63
C PRO A 211 -31.08 22.50 -13.14
N THR A 212 -29.85 22.75 -13.58
CA THR A 212 -29.46 22.79 -15.00
C THR A 212 -29.60 21.44 -15.70
N SER A 213 -29.36 20.34 -14.99
CA SER A 213 -29.49 18.99 -15.53
C SER A 213 -30.75 18.27 -15.07
N LYS A 214 -31.60 18.93 -14.26
CA LYS A 214 -32.81 18.38 -13.66
C LYS A 214 -32.60 16.97 -13.05
N VAL A 215 -31.51 16.83 -12.29
CA VAL A 215 -31.10 15.60 -11.59
C VAL A 215 -30.85 15.94 -10.14
N SER A 216 -31.10 14.99 -9.24
CA SER A 216 -30.72 15.13 -7.84
C SER A 216 -29.85 13.98 -7.35
N PHE A 217 -28.88 14.30 -6.50
CA PHE A 217 -28.01 13.35 -5.83
C PHE A 217 -28.46 13.17 -4.39
N VAL A 218 -29.01 12.00 -4.07
CA VAL A 218 -29.50 11.66 -2.72
C VAL A 218 -28.49 10.75 -2.03
N ASN A 219 -27.99 11.18 -0.87
CA ASN A 219 -27.06 10.41 -0.04
C ASN A 219 -27.79 9.88 1.20
N PHE A 220 -27.67 8.57 1.45
CA PHE A 220 -28.20 7.94 2.66
C PHE A 220 -27.15 7.85 3.77
N ALA A 221 -27.60 7.95 5.02
CA ALA A 221 -26.78 7.86 6.22
C ALA A 221 -26.12 6.47 6.39
N SER A 222 -26.69 5.42 5.80
CA SER A 222 -26.10 4.08 5.81
C SER A 222 -26.43 3.30 4.55
N ARG A 223 -25.59 2.31 4.22
CA ARG A 223 -25.81 1.39 3.10
C ARG A 223 -27.08 0.56 3.26
N GLN A 224 -27.36 0.07 4.47
CA GLN A 224 -28.59 -0.66 4.76
C GLN A 224 -29.83 0.20 4.50
N ALA A 225 -29.80 1.48 4.86
CA ALA A 225 -30.89 2.40 4.56
C ALA A 225 -31.07 2.63 3.05
N ALA A 226 -29.97 2.78 2.30
CA ALA A 226 -30.01 2.87 0.84
C ALA A 226 -30.58 1.61 0.20
N GLU A 227 -30.21 0.42 0.69
CA GLU A 227 -30.72 -0.87 0.18
C GLU A 227 -32.21 -1.07 0.51
N ILE A 228 -32.66 -0.67 1.71
CA ILE A 228 -34.08 -0.67 2.08
C ILE A 228 -34.86 0.33 1.20
N ALA A 229 -34.35 1.54 1.02
CA ALA A 229 -34.95 2.55 0.14
C ALA A 229 -35.06 2.04 -1.31
N ALA A 230 -34.01 1.40 -1.82
CA ALA A 230 -34.00 0.76 -3.13
C ALA A 230 -35.04 -0.36 -3.25
N LEU A 231 -35.21 -1.18 -2.22
CA LEU A 231 -36.24 -2.22 -2.19
C LEU A 231 -37.65 -1.62 -2.22
N VAL A 232 -37.90 -0.54 -1.48
CA VAL A 232 -39.21 0.14 -1.47
C VAL A 232 -39.50 0.80 -2.82
N ILE A 233 -38.52 1.53 -3.37
CA ILE A 233 -38.64 2.26 -4.65
C ILE A 233 -38.75 1.29 -5.83
N SER A 234 -38.06 0.16 -5.81
CA SER A 234 -38.18 -0.86 -6.87
C SER A 234 -39.59 -1.43 -7.02
N LYS A 235 -40.39 -1.39 -5.94
CA LYS A 235 -41.78 -1.88 -5.94
C LYS A 235 -42.82 -0.82 -6.30
N LYS A 236 -42.56 0.44 -5.96
CA LYS A 236 -43.54 1.54 -6.06
C LYS A 236 -43.18 2.62 -7.08
N GLY A 237 -41.97 2.60 -7.64
CA GLY A 237 -41.38 3.75 -8.30
C GLY A 237 -41.01 4.86 -7.30
N LEU A 238 -40.26 5.87 -7.76
CA LEU A 238 -40.10 7.12 -7.01
C LEU A 238 -41.00 8.15 -7.69
N ILE A 239 -41.96 8.68 -6.95
CA ILE A 239 -42.89 9.70 -7.45
C ILE A 239 -42.56 11.01 -6.75
N VAL A 240 -42.21 12.03 -7.52
CA VAL A 240 -41.97 13.38 -7.04
C VAL A 240 -42.99 14.29 -7.71
N ARG A 241 -43.80 15.00 -6.93
CA ARG A 241 -44.86 15.92 -7.44
C ARG A 241 -45.79 15.27 -8.48
N ASN A 242 -46.20 14.02 -8.23
CA ASN A 242 -47.05 13.20 -9.11
C ASN A 242 -46.42 12.78 -10.45
N GLU A 243 -45.12 12.99 -10.64
CA GLU A 243 -44.37 12.51 -11.80
C GLU A 243 -43.43 11.36 -11.41
N ALA A 244 -43.29 10.36 -12.28
CA ALA A 244 -42.43 9.23 -12.04
C ALA A 244 -40.98 9.61 -12.38
N VAL A 245 -40.09 9.54 -11.40
CA VAL A 245 -38.69 9.92 -11.57
C VAL A 245 -37.82 8.68 -11.74
N SER A 246 -36.96 8.68 -12.75
CA SER A 246 -35.96 7.62 -12.94
C SER A 246 -34.93 7.65 -11.82
N VAL A 247 -34.80 6.54 -11.09
CA VAL A 247 -33.82 6.38 -10.01
C VAL A 247 -32.71 5.44 -10.46
N LYS A 248 -31.53 6.00 -10.68
CA LYS A 248 -30.30 5.25 -10.96
C LYS A 248 -29.49 5.10 -9.68
N TRP A 249 -29.35 3.87 -9.19
CA TRP A 249 -28.55 3.57 -7.99
C TRP A 249 -27.07 3.52 -8.37
N GLY A 250 -26.31 4.54 -7.98
CA GLY A 250 -24.87 4.60 -8.25
C GLY A 250 -24.11 3.50 -7.51
N ARG A 251 -23.64 2.49 -8.24
CA ARG A 251 -22.68 1.49 -7.74
C ARG A 251 -21.26 2.02 -7.97
N ARG A 252 -20.43 1.94 -6.92
CA ARG A 252 -19.05 2.43 -6.91
C ARG A 252 -18.06 1.25 -6.81
N ALA A 253 -17.02 1.24 -7.65
CA ALA A 253 -16.53 0.08 -8.39
C ALA A 253 -14.98 -0.01 -8.71
N MET A 254 -14.00 -0.08 -7.80
CA MET A 254 -12.58 -0.38 -8.21
C MET A 254 -12.16 -1.86 -7.99
N THR A 255 -11.40 -2.42 -8.95
CA THR A 255 -11.07 -3.85 -9.25
C THR A 255 -12.30 -4.71 -9.57
N PHE A 256 -12.25 -5.39 -10.72
CA PHE A 256 -13.26 -6.35 -11.16
C PHE A 256 -13.08 -7.66 -10.40
N GLY A 257 -14.17 -8.32 -10.06
CA GLY A 257 -14.12 -9.66 -9.47
C GLY A 257 -15.36 -10.00 -8.65
N ALA A 258 -15.37 -11.20 -8.10
CA ALA A 258 -16.52 -11.69 -7.37
C ALA A 258 -16.80 -10.87 -6.10
N LYS A 259 -18.09 -10.70 -5.79
CA LYS A 259 -18.54 -9.98 -4.59
C LYS A 259 -17.91 -10.55 -3.32
N GLY A 260 -17.42 -9.66 -2.46
CA GLY A 260 -16.81 -10.03 -1.18
C GLY A 260 -15.34 -10.46 -1.27
N LYS A 261 -14.75 -10.52 -2.47
CA LYS A 261 -13.32 -10.73 -2.62
C LYS A 261 -12.54 -9.46 -2.31
N GLU A 262 -11.36 -9.64 -1.72
CA GLU A 262 -10.45 -8.53 -1.42
C GLU A 262 -10.11 -7.78 -2.72
N GLN A 263 -9.99 -6.45 -2.63
CA GLN A 263 -9.80 -5.53 -3.75
C GLN A 263 -10.98 -5.40 -4.74
N ALA A 264 -11.87 -6.39 -4.86
CA ALA A 264 -13.01 -6.36 -5.79
C ALA A 264 -14.14 -5.45 -5.28
N ARG A 265 -14.56 -4.49 -6.12
CA ARG A 265 -15.76 -3.65 -5.88
C ARG A 265 -16.76 -3.68 -7.03
N VAL A 266 -16.35 -4.02 -8.26
CA VAL A 266 -17.27 -4.27 -9.39
C VAL A 266 -17.46 -5.76 -9.52
N HIS A 267 -18.69 -6.20 -9.42
CA HIS A 267 -19.02 -7.63 -9.38
C HIS A 267 -20.12 -8.02 -10.37
N ASP A 268 -20.74 -7.05 -11.05
CA ASP A 268 -21.69 -7.31 -12.13
C ASP A 268 -21.00 -7.18 -13.47
N TYR A 269 -21.25 -8.14 -14.35
CA TYR A 269 -20.57 -8.26 -15.64
C TYR A 269 -20.89 -7.09 -16.56
N GLU A 270 -22.11 -6.57 -16.47
CA GLU A 270 -22.62 -5.47 -17.27
C GLU A 270 -21.82 -4.19 -16.99
N THR A 271 -21.66 -3.78 -15.72
CA THR A 271 -20.84 -2.60 -15.39
C THR A 271 -19.37 -2.81 -15.74
N VAL A 272 -18.83 -4.02 -15.59
CA VAL A 272 -17.44 -4.31 -15.99
C VAL A 272 -17.29 -4.11 -17.50
N GLN A 273 -18.20 -4.66 -18.30
CA GLN A 273 -18.21 -4.53 -19.75
C GLN A 273 -18.36 -3.05 -20.16
N GLU A 274 -19.27 -2.31 -19.55
CA GLU A 274 -19.49 -0.88 -19.86
C GLU A 274 -18.27 0.00 -19.54
N ILE A 275 -17.59 -0.26 -18.41
CA ILE A 275 -16.34 0.43 -18.06
C ILE A 275 -15.26 0.15 -19.11
N ILE A 276 -15.14 -1.11 -19.56
CA ILE A 276 -14.16 -1.51 -20.56
C ILE A 276 -14.51 -0.95 -21.94
N ASP A 277 -15.78 -0.94 -22.32
CA ASP A 277 -16.21 -0.36 -23.59
C ASP A 277 -15.99 1.15 -23.60
N THR A 278 -16.28 1.87 -22.50
CA THR A 278 -15.94 3.29 -22.36
C THR A 278 -14.44 3.52 -22.53
N PHE A 279 -13.60 2.65 -21.98
CA PHE A 279 -12.14 2.71 -22.17
C PHE A 279 -11.74 2.50 -23.64
N GLY A 280 -12.38 1.58 -24.35
CA GLY A 280 -12.17 1.35 -25.77
C GLY A 280 -12.68 2.47 -26.68
N GLU A 281 -13.75 3.17 -26.29
CA GLU A 281 -14.28 4.35 -27.03
C GLU A 281 -13.27 5.50 -27.10
N HIS A 282 -12.40 5.65 -26.09
CA HIS A 282 -11.25 6.56 -26.10
C HIS A 282 -10.04 6.01 -26.88
N GLY A 283 -10.20 4.89 -27.59
CA GLY A 283 -9.17 4.32 -28.47
C GLY A 283 -8.10 3.49 -27.78
N HIS A 284 -8.25 3.19 -26.49
CA HIS A 284 -7.29 2.40 -25.72
C HIS A 284 -7.49 0.88 -25.91
N LYS A 285 -6.40 0.11 -25.80
CA LYS A 285 -6.41 -1.33 -26.15
C LYS A 285 -5.79 -2.27 -25.11
N GLU A 286 -5.14 -1.76 -24.06
CA GLU A 286 -4.42 -2.60 -23.10
C GLU A 286 -5.17 -2.71 -21.78
N ILE A 287 -5.41 -3.94 -21.32
CA ILE A 287 -6.05 -4.24 -20.03
C ILE A 287 -5.06 -4.94 -19.11
N ASP A 288 -4.86 -4.35 -17.94
CA ASP A 288 -3.97 -4.83 -16.89
C ASP A 288 -4.75 -5.56 -15.78
N THR A 289 -4.37 -6.80 -15.49
CA THR A 289 -4.92 -7.61 -14.38
C THR A 289 -3.78 -8.34 -13.64
N ALA A 290 -4.10 -9.18 -12.65
CA ALA A 290 -3.14 -10.04 -11.97
C ALA A 290 -3.82 -11.24 -11.33
N ARG A 291 -3.04 -12.32 -11.12
CA ARG A 291 -3.46 -13.54 -10.41
C ARG A 291 -4.07 -13.30 -9.04
N MET A 292 -3.57 -12.30 -8.32
CA MET A 292 -4.06 -11.99 -6.96
C MET A 292 -5.29 -11.07 -6.93
N TYR A 293 -5.65 -10.41 -8.04
CA TYR A 293 -6.74 -9.44 -8.07
C TYR A 293 -8.09 -10.12 -7.87
N GLY A 294 -8.87 -9.64 -6.91
CA GLY A 294 -10.11 -10.30 -6.53
C GLY A 294 -9.90 -11.73 -6.04
N GLY A 295 -8.70 -12.07 -5.55
CA GLY A 295 -8.33 -13.45 -5.21
C GLY A 295 -8.40 -14.41 -6.41
N GLY A 296 -8.03 -13.94 -7.61
CA GLY A 296 -8.06 -14.69 -8.87
C GLY A 296 -9.28 -14.42 -9.75
N THR A 297 -10.35 -13.89 -9.16
CA THR A 297 -11.63 -13.72 -9.88
C THR A 297 -11.61 -12.60 -10.92
N SER A 298 -10.67 -11.66 -10.85
CA SER A 298 -10.57 -10.61 -11.87
C SER A 298 -10.29 -11.20 -13.25
N GLU A 299 -9.38 -12.17 -13.36
CA GLU A 299 -9.07 -12.82 -14.64
C GLU A 299 -10.25 -13.65 -15.15
N GLU A 300 -10.94 -14.36 -14.26
CA GLU A 300 -12.13 -15.14 -14.61
C GLU A 300 -13.23 -14.24 -15.19
N TYR A 301 -13.40 -13.04 -14.62
CA TYR A 301 -14.38 -12.08 -15.12
C TYR A 301 -14.03 -11.58 -16.52
N LEU A 302 -12.77 -11.21 -16.72
CA LEU A 302 -12.28 -10.75 -18.02
C LEU A 302 -12.36 -11.86 -19.08
N GLY A 303 -12.05 -13.10 -18.71
CA GLY A 303 -12.21 -14.27 -19.58
C GLY A 303 -13.66 -14.56 -19.92
N HIS A 304 -14.56 -14.50 -18.94
CA HIS A 304 -16.00 -14.69 -19.14
C HIS A 304 -16.60 -13.67 -20.13
N LEU A 305 -16.20 -12.40 -19.98
CA LEU A 305 -16.59 -11.31 -20.88
C LEU A 305 -15.90 -11.37 -22.25
N GLN A 306 -14.92 -12.25 -22.43
CA GLN A 306 -14.18 -12.45 -23.68
C GLN A 306 -13.53 -11.15 -24.20
N ILE A 307 -13.03 -10.32 -23.28
CA ILE A 307 -12.47 -9.01 -23.63
C ILE A 307 -11.23 -9.11 -24.53
N HIS A 308 -10.54 -10.26 -24.51
CA HIS A 308 -9.40 -10.56 -25.39
C HIS A 308 -9.73 -10.44 -26.89
N ARG A 309 -11.01 -10.44 -27.28
CA ARG A 309 -11.42 -10.24 -28.68
C ARG A 309 -11.16 -8.82 -29.18
N LYS A 310 -11.08 -7.84 -28.28
CA LYS A 310 -10.88 -6.43 -28.60
C LYS A 310 -9.62 -5.82 -27.96
N TYR A 311 -9.12 -6.43 -26.88
CA TYR A 311 -8.09 -5.85 -26.04
C TYR A 311 -6.90 -6.79 -25.83
N ASP A 312 -5.71 -6.20 -25.75
CA ASP A 312 -4.47 -6.84 -25.34
C ASP A 312 -4.44 -7.02 -23.82
N LEU A 313 -4.16 -8.24 -23.36
CA LEU A 313 -4.25 -8.59 -21.93
C LEU A 313 -2.87 -8.76 -21.30
N SER A 314 -2.71 -8.19 -20.11
CA SER A 314 -1.51 -8.35 -19.29
C SER A 314 -1.83 -8.93 -17.93
N SER A 315 -0.99 -9.85 -17.43
CA SER A 315 -1.14 -10.43 -16.09
C SER A 315 0.21 -10.58 -15.37
N LYS A 316 0.16 -10.99 -14.09
CA LYS A 316 1.30 -10.93 -13.17
C LYS A 316 1.29 -12.06 -12.15
N ILE A 317 2.50 -12.54 -11.84
CA ILE A 317 2.79 -13.40 -10.68
C ILE A 317 3.26 -12.56 -9.49
N PHE A 318 2.68 -12.78 -8.31
CA PHE A 318 3.09 -12.12 -7.07
C PHE A 318 3.72 -13.15 -6.13
N PRO A 319 4.97 -12.97 -5.68
CA PRO A 319 5.61 -13.89 -4.76
C PRO A 319 5.13 -13.66 -3.32
N PHE A 320 4.88 -14.74 -2.59
CA PHE A 320 4.54 -14.70 -1.17
C PHE A 320 4.92 -16.00 -0.45
N ASP A 321 5.32 -15.86 0.82
CA ASP A 321 5.52 -16.96 1.75
C ASP A 321 4.28 -17.17 2.61
N GLN A 322 3.94 -18.44 2.87
CA GLN A 322 2.89 -18.90 3.80
C GLN A 322 1.74 -17.89 4.02
N SER A 323 0.74 -17.91 3.15
CA SER A 323 -0.40 -17.02 3.27
C SER A 323 -1.62 -17.75 3.86
N SER A 324 -2.04 -17.31 5.06
CA SER A 324 -3.41 -17.48 5.57
C SER A 324 -4.38 -16.44 4.98
N ASN A 325 -4.09 -15.86 3.81
CA ASN A 325 -4.76 -14.66 3.31
C ASN A 325 -5.65 -14.91 2.09
N ALA A 326 -6.78 -14.19 2.06
CA ALA A 326 -7.79 -14.20 1.00
C ALA A 326 -7.28 -13.82 -0.41
N LEU A 327 -6.02 -13.37 -0.53
CA LEU A 327 -5.38 -12.95 -1.79
C LEU A 327 -4.58 -14.06 -2.48
N SER A 328 -4.31 -15.19 -1.81
CA SER A 328 -3.47 -16.26 -2.39
C SER A 328 -4.19 -17.18 -3.36
N GLY A 329 -5.49 -16.98 -3.60
CA GLY A 329 -6.29 -17.88 -4.44
C GLY A 329 -6.29 -19.33 -3.93
N GLY A 330 -6.00 -19.54 -2.63
CA GLY A 330 -5.90 -20.87 -2.02
C GLY A 330 -4.52 -21.52 -2.06
N LYS A 331 -3.49 -20.85 -2.61
CA LYS A 331 -2.10 -21.35 -2.55
C LYS A 331 -1.42 -21.00 -1.22
N ASN A 332 -0.54 -21.89 -0.76
CA ASN A 332 0.24 -21.70 0.47
C ASN A 332 1.42 -20.75 0.27
N SER A 333 2.12 -20.87 -0.86
CA SER A 333 3.25 -20.02 -1.25
C SER A 333 3.36 -19.97 -2.77
N VAL A 334 3.88 -18.88 -3.29
CA VAL A 334 4.25 -18.71 -4.71
C VAL A 334 5.60 -18.00 -4.75
N LYS A 335 6.51 -18.52 -5.57
CA LYS A 335 7.86 -17.98 -5.78
C LYS A 335 8.11 -17.74 -7.26
N HIS A 336 9.26 -17.20 -7.61
CA HIS A 336 9.71 -17.06 -8.99
C HIS A 336 10.56 -18.24 -9.47
N THR A 337 10.26 -19.44 -8.95
CA THR A 337 10.82 -20.70 -9.42
C THR A 337 10.25 -21.07 -10.79
N ALA A 338 10.95 -21.93 -11.53
CA ALA A 338 10.48 -22.37 -12.85
C ALA A 338 9.07 -22.97 -12.82
N LYS A 339 8.80 -23.80 -11.80
CA LYS A 339 7.51 -24.44 -11.60
C LYS A 339 6.39 -23.42 -11.37
N ASP A 340 6.59 -22.50 -10.43
CA ASP A 340 5.54 -21.54 -10.05
C ASP A 340 5.25 -20.54 -11.19
N ILE A 341 6.29 -20.13 -11.93
CA ILE A 341 6.12 -19.27 -13.11
C ILE A 341 5.27 -19.96 -14.18
N GLU A 342 5.58 -21.21 -14.50
CA GLU A 342 4.81 -21.99 -15.47
C GLU A 342 3.35 -22.15 -15.02
N GLU A 343 3.13 -22.59 -13.77
CA GLU A 343 1.78 -22.79 -13.22
C GLU A 343 0.94 -21.49 -13.23
N GLU A 344 1.51 -20.36 -12.82
CA GLU A 344 0.79 -19.09 -12.76
C GLU A 344 0.49 -18.52 -14.16
N ILE A 345 1.41 -18.67 -15.12
CA ILE A 345 1.14 -18.28 -16.52
C ILE A 345 0.01 -19.15 -17.08
N ASP A 346 0.10 -20.46 -16.95
CA ASP A 346 -0.90 -21.39 -17.49
C ASP A 346 -2.28 -21.17 -16.88
N THR A 347 -2.33 -20.87 -15.58
CA THR A 347 -3.60 -20.54 -14.92
C THR A 347 -4.17 -19.21 -15.39
N SER A 348 -3.32 -18.19 -15.62
CA SER A 348 -3.76 -16.90 -16.19
C SER A 348 -4.32 -17.09 -17.60
N LEU A 349 -3.60 -17.80 -18.47
CA LEU A 349 -4.02 -18.11 -19.84
C LEU A 349 -5.37 -18.83 -19.86
N LYS A 350 -5.53 -19.83 -19.00
CA LYS A 350 -6.79 -20.56 -18.83
C LYS A 350 -7.93 -19.65 -18.37
N ASN A 351 -7.72 -18.86 -17.31
CA ASN A 351 -8.77 -18.02 -16.72
C ASN A 351 -9.21 -16.91 -17.67
N LEU A 352 -8.27 -16.33 -18.43
CA LEU A 352 -8.54 -15.29 -19.42
C LEU A 352 -9.06 -15.84 -20.75
N GLY A 353 -8.97 -17.16 -20.97
CA GLY A 353 -9.38 -17.82 -22.20
C GLY A 353 -8.49 -17.48 -23.39
N VAL A 354 -7.19 -17.24 -23.18
CA VAL A 354 -6.22 -16.84 -24.21
C VAL A 354 -5.05 -17.80 -24.29
N LYS A 355 -4.37 -17.82 -25.44
CA LYS A 355 -3.14 -18.61 -25.64
C LYS A 355 -1.86 -17.81 -25.39
N LYS A 356 -1.97 -16.48 -25.37
CA LYS A 356 -0.85 -15.55 -25.31
C LYS A 356 -1.29 -14.28 -24.59
N LEU A 357 -0.44 -13.79 -23.69
CA LEU A 357 -0.56 -12.48 -23.07
C LEU A 357 0.28 -11.44 -23.81
N LYS A 358 -0.14 -10.18 -23.78
CA LYS A 358 0.69 -9.07 -24.24
C LYS A 358 1.89 -8.89 -23.32
N ILE A 359 1.65 -8.75 -22.03
CA ILE A 359 2.71 -8.56 -21.04
C ILE A 359 2.52 -9.55 -19.90
N TRP A 360 3.61 -10.23 -19.53
CA TRP A 360 3.69 -10.97 -18.28
C TRP A 360 4.61 -10.26 -17.30
N TYR A 361 4.10 -9.92 -16.12
CA TYR A 361 4.86 -9.20 -15.10
C TYR A 361 5.34 -10.10 -13.96
N LEU A 362 6.56 -9.84 -13.50
CA LEU A 362 6.94 -10.11 -12.12
C LEU A 362 6.39 -8.98 -11.25
N HIS A 363 5.35 -9.24 -10.43
CA HIS A 363 4.55 -8.22 -9.75
C HIS A 363 5.29 -7.56 -8.57
N ALA A 364 6.22 -8.26 -7.93
CA ALA A 364 7.10 -7.76 -6.89
C ALA A 364 8.39 -8.59 -6.86
N PRO A 365 9.49 -8.10 -6.25
CA PRO A 365 10.72 -8.88 -6.08
C PRO A 365 10.50 -10.17 -5.30
N ASP A 366 10.96 -11.29 -5.87
CA ASP A 366 11.26 -12.49 -5.10
C ASP A 366 12.77 -12.54 -4.87
N ARG A 367 13.20 -12.14 -3.67
CA ARG A 367 14.63 -12.18 -3.29
C ARG A 367 15.08 -13.54 -2.76
N SER A 368 14.18 -14.53 -2.73
CA SER A 368 14.49 -15.90 -2.32
C SER A 368 14.80 -16.82 -3.51
N THR A 369 14.51 -16.40 -4.74
CA THR A 369 14.89 -17.09 -5.97
C THR A 369 15.91 -16.25 -6.74
N ASP A 370 16.94 -16.90 -7.29
CA ASP A 370 17.97 -16.24 -8.07
C ASP A 370 17.40 -15.66 -9.37
N TYR A 371 17.76 -14.42 -9.72
CA TYR A 371 17.21 -13.74 -10.89
C TYR A 371 17.56 -14.43 -12.22
N LEU A 372 18.71 -15.10 -12.32
CA LEU A 372 19.05 -15.85 -13.52
C LEU A 372 18.20 -17.12 -13.64
N GLU A 373 17.87 -17.78 -12.54
CA GLU A 373 16.89 -18.88 -12.53
C GLU A 373 15.52 -18.39 -13.01
N THR A 374 15.02 -17.31 -12.43
CA THR A 374 13.74 -16.69 -12.83
C THR A 374 13.73 -16.29 -14.31
N LEU A 375 14.80 -15.66 -14.81
CA LEU A 375 14.90 -15.26 -16.21
C LEU A 375 14.93 -16.46 -17.15
N ARG A 376 15.63 -17.55 -16.81
CA ARG A 376 15.62 -18.79 -17.61
C ARG A 376 14.24 -19.42 -17.66
N ALA A 377 13.52 -19.43 -16.54
CA ALA A 377 12.15 -19.90 -16.49
C ALA A 377 11.24 -19.06 -17.40
N LEU A 378 11.31 -17.73 -17.30
CA LEU A 378 10.54 -16.82 -18.15
C LEU A 378 10.88 -16.98 -19.63
N ASP A 379 12.15 -17.19 -19.97
CA ASP A 379 12.61 -17.36 -21.34
C ASP A 379 12.03 -18.63 -22.00
N VAL A 380 11.88 -19.72 -21.24
CA VAL A 380 11.18 -20.92 -21.71
C VAL A 380 9.73 -20.59 -22.08
N GLN A 381 9.02 -19.89 -21.21
CA GLN A 381 7.60 -19.54 -21.41
C GLN A 381 7.43 -18.52 -22.54
N TYR A 382 8.38 -17.58 -22.68
CA TYR A 382 8.47 -16.64 -23.80
C TYR A 382 8.66 -17.36 -25.14
N LYS A 383 9.62 -18.29 -25.23
CA LYS A 383 9.89 -19.09 -26.44
C LYS A 383 8.74 -20.03 -26.81
N GLN A 384 7.95 -20.47 -25.83
CA GLN A 384 6.69 -21.18 -26.06
C GLN A 384 5.56 -20.26 -26.57
N GLY A 385 5.79 -18.95 -26.64
CA GLY A 385 4.83 -17.97 -27.16
C GLY A 385 3.71 -17.61 -26.19
N LYS A 386 3.87 -17.88 -24.87
CA LYS A 386 2.83 -17.62 -23.86
C LYS A 386 2.68 -16.13 -23.52
N PHE A 387 3.70 -15.31 -23.79
CA PHE A 387 3.60 -13.85 -23.68
C PHE A 387 4.51 -13.13 -24.68
N GLU A 388 4.24 -11.84 -24.97
CA GLU A 388 5.04 -11.02 -25.91
C GLU A 388 6.15 -10.21 -25.24
N LEU A 389 5.86 -9.63 -24.08
CA LEU A 389 6.75 -8.72 -23.38
C LEU A 389 6.91 -9.16 -21.92
N LEU A 390 8.14 -9.09 -21.42
CA LEU A 390 8.42 -9.25 -20.00
C LEU A 390 8.28 -7.89 -19.30
N GLY A 391 7.51 -7.88 -18.22
CA GLY A 391 7.32 -6.74 -17.35
C GLY A 391 7.92 -6.94 -15.95
N LEU A 392 8.39 -5.86 -15.33
CA LEU A 392 8.79 -5.83 -13.91
C LEU A 392 7.89 -4.87 -13.14
N SER A 393 7.62 -5.13 -11.86
CA SER A 393 6.91 -4.18 -11.00
C SER A 393 7.45 -4.17 -9.58
N ASN A 394 7.56 -2.97 -9.00
CA ASN A 394 8.02 -2.75 -7.63
C ASN A 394 9.46 -3.24 -7.33
N TYR A 395 10.32 -3.34 -8.36
CA TYR A 395 11.75 -3.62 -8.25
C TYR A 395 12.55 -2.32 -8.10
N ALA A 396 13.61 -2.34 -7.30
CA ALA A 396 14.51 -1.20 -7.19
C ALA A 396 15.28 -0.96 -8.50
N SER A 397 15.80 0.27 -8.68
CA SER A 397 16.56 0.67 -9.87
C SER A 397 17.75 -0.26 -10.15
N TRP A 398 18.45 -0.67 -9.09
CA TRP A 398 19.59 -1.57 -9.17
C TRP A 398 19.20 -3.02 -9.51
N GLU A 399 18.05 -3.52 -9.03
CA GLU A 399 17.53 -4.85 -9.40
C GLU A 399 17.13 -4.86 -10.88
N VAL A 400 16.50 -3.79 -11.38
CA VAL A 400 16.18 -3.64 -12.80
C VAL A 400 17.45 -3.66 -13.66
N ALA A 401 18.50 -2.95 -13.25
CA ALA A 401 19.78 -2.94 -13.96
C ALA A 401 20.46 -4.31 -13.96
N GLU A 402 20.41 -5.04 -12.85
CA GLU A 402 20.92 -6.41 -12.74
C GLU A 402 20.16 -7.36 -13.66
N ILE A 403 18.82 -7.40 -13.57
CA ILE A 403 17.96 -8.25 -14.38
C ILE A 403 18.16 -7.97 -15.87
N ALA A 404 18.15 -6.70 -16.29
CA ALA A 404 18.37 -6.33 -17.69
C ALA A 404 19.77 -6.72 -18.18
N THR A 405 20.77 -6.64 -17.33
CA THR A 405 22.15 -7.04 -17.65
C THR A 405 22.27 -8.55 -17.77
N LEU A 406 21.71 -9.32 -16.83
CA LEU A 406 21.67 -10.78 -16.86
C LEU A 406 20.97 -11.28 -18.13
N ALA A 407 19.79 -10.73 -18.44
CA ALA A 407 19.06 -11.08 -19.66
C ALA A 407 19.89 -10.83 -20.92
N ARG A 408 20.60 -9.71 -20.99
CA ARG A 408 21.48 -9.39 -22.12
C ARG A 408 22.69 -10.30 -22.23
N VAL A 409 23.37 -10.61 -21.12
CA VAL A 409 24.61 -11.40 -21.11
C VAL A 409 24.33 -12.88 -21.40
N HIS A 410 23.16 -13.38 -21.00
CA HIS A 410 22.77 -14.78 -21.21
C HIS A 410 21.84 -15.00 -22.42
N ASP A 411 21.61 -13.98 -23.23
CA ASP A 411 20.70 -14.02 -24.39
C ASP A 411 19.30 -14.57 -24.07
N LEU A 412 18.72 -14.03 -22.99
CA LEU A 412 17.38 -14.37 -22.50
C LEU A 412 16.40 -13.23 -22.82
N VAL A 413 15.10 -13.52 -22.70
CA VAL A 413 14.03 -12.50 -22.76
C VAL A 413 14.35 -11.29 -21.87
N LYS A 414 14.29 -10.08 -22.47
CA LYS A 414 14.64 -8.82 -21.79
C LYS A 414 13.39 -8.15 -21.23
N PRO A 415 13.46 -7.54 -20.04
CA PRO A 415 12.37 -6.70 -19.55
C PRO A 415 12.17 -5.53 -20.52
N SER A 416 10.91 -5.26 -20.87
CA SER A 416 10.52 -4.21 -21.82
C SER A 416 9.64 -3.15 -21.18
N ILE A 417 8.91 -3.51 -20.12
CA ILE A 417 8.00 -2.60 -19.40
C ILE A 417 8.26 -2.68 -17.90
N TYR A 418 8.18 -1.54 -17.21
CA TYR A 418 8.18 -1.46 -15.76
C TYR A 418 6.88 -0.83 -15.28
N GLN A 419 6.17 -1.50 -14.37
CA GLN A 419 4.97 -0.97 -13.73
C GLN A 419 5.29 -0.43 -12.33
N GLY A 420 5.09 0.87 -12.11
CA GLY A 420 5.49 1.55 -10.87
C GLY A 420 4.48 2.57 -10.35
N VAL A 421 4.54 2.85 -9.04
CA VAL A 421 3.74 3.93 -8.45
C VAL A 421 4.29 5.28 -8.91
N TYR A 422 3.44 6.08 -9.55
CA TYR A 422 3.79 7.43 -9.95
C TYR A 422 2.55 8.33 -10.05
N SER A 423 2.63 9.51 -9.43
CA SER A 423 1.59 10.54 -9.44
C SER A 423 2.21 11.89 -9.07
N ALA A 424 1.42 12.96 -9.14
CA ALA A 424 1.85 14.32 -8.75
C ALA A 424 2.44 14.39 -7.32
N ILE A 425 2.00 13.49 -6.42
CA ILE A 425 2.41 13.47 -5.01
C ILE A 425 3.29 12.27 -4.65
N HIS A 426 3.66 11.42 -5.61
CA HIS A 426 4.54 10.27 -5.36
C HIS A 426 5.54 10.10 -6.52
N ARG A 427 6.67 10.81 -6.43
CA ARG A 427 7.64 10.93 -7.53
C ARG A 427 9.01 10.31 -7.20
N ALA A 428 9.03 9.37 -6.26
CA ALA A 428 10.26 8.69 -5.80
C ALA A 428 11.01 7.91 -6.91
N VAL A 429 10.35 7.62 -8.02
CA VAL A 429 10.92 6.93 -9.19
C VAL A 429 11.80 7.84 -10.07
N GLU A 430 11.67 9.16 -9.98
CA GLU A 430 12.35 10.12 -10.86
C GLU A 430 13.88 10.12 -10.78
N PRO A 431 14.49 10.10 -9.58
CA PRO A 431 15.94 10.29 -9.48
C PRO A 431 16.77 9.15 -10.08
N GLU A 432 16.31 7.91 -9.95
CA GLU A 432 17.12 6.73 -10.27
C GLU A 432 16.43 5.76 -11.24
N LEU A 433 15.15 5.46 -11.02
CA LEU A 433 14.46 4.45 -11.81
C LEU A 433 14.24 4.92 -13.25
N PHE A 434 13.69 6.11 -13.47
CA PHE A 434 13.50 6.63 -14.83
C PHE A 434 14.82 6.63 -15.65
N PRO A 435 15.95 7.18 -15.15
CA PRO A 435 17.24 7.07 -15.84
C PRO A 435 17.66 5.63 -16.15
N ALA A 436 17.49 4.69 -15.21
CA ALA A 436 17.78 3.28 -15.44
C ALA A 436 16.90 2.68 -16.55
N LEU A 437 15.59 2.94 -16.52
CA LEU A 437 14.65 2.46 -17.54
C LEU A 437 15.00 2.98 -18.92
N ARG A 438 15.32 4.28 -19.05
CA ARG A 438 15.76 4.85 -20.34
C ARG A 438 17.07 4.23 -20.82
N LYS A 439 18.02 3.96 -19.93
CA LYS A 439 19.30 3.33 -20.27
C LYS A 439 19.11 1.94 -20.91
N PHE A 440 18.11 1.19 -20.45
CA PHE A 440 17.82 -0.17 -20.94
C PHE A 440 16.70 -0.24 -21.98
N GLY A 441 16.10 0.90 -22.36
CA GLY A 441 15.00 0.95 -23.32
C GLY A 441 13.70 0.35 -22.78
N ILE A 442 13.42 0.53 -21.48
CA ILE A 442 12.25 0.00 -20.78
C ILE A 442 11.21 1.12 -20.63
N GLY A 443 9.96 0.86 -21.03
CA GLY A 443 8.83 1.78 -20.83
C GLY A 443 8.32 1.77 -19.39
N PHE A 444 7.67 2.84 -18.93
CA PHE A 444 7.12 2.96 -17.58
C PHE A 444 5.60 3.08 -17.59
N TYR A 445 4.93 2.15 -16.92
CA TYR A 445 3.48 2.13 -16.73
C TYR A 445 3.15 2.63 -15.32
N ALA A 446 2.61 3.84 -15.23
CA ALA A 446 2.29 4.51 -13.98
C ALA A 446 0.98 3.97 -13.38
N TYR A 447 1.06 3.23 -12.27
CA TYR A 447 -0.12 2.91 -11.47
C TYR A 447 -0.32 3.92 -10.34
N ASN A 448 -1.53 3.94 -9.78
CA ASN A 448 -1.95 4.90 -8.74
C ASN A 448 -1.87 6.38 -9.19
N PRO A 449 -2.36 6.74 -10.40
CA PRO A 449 -2.30 8.12 -10.88
C PRO A 449 -3.03 9.11 -9.97
N LEU A 450 -4.11 8.67 -9.31
CA LEU A 450 -4.89 9.43 -8.34
C LEU A 450 -4.57 9.10 -6.87
N ALA A 451 -3.42 8.46 -6.60
CA ALA A 451 -3.01 8.02 -5.26
C ALA A 451 -4.09 7.23 -4.50
N GLY A 452 -4.70 6.24 -5.17
CA GLY A 452 -5.79 5.44 -4.60
C GLY A 452 -7.14 6.18 -4.46
N GLY A 453 -7.28 7.36 -5.05
CA GLY A 453 -8.45 8.23 -4.95
C GLY A 453 -8.25 9.44 -4.03
N LEU A 454 -7.09 9.55 -3.37
CA LEU A 454 -6.76 10.67 -2.49
C LEU A 454 -6.77 12.00 -3.25
N LEU A 455 -6.19 12.03 -4.45
CA LEU A 455 -6.10 13.22 -5.29
C LEU A 455 -7.45 13.66 -5.91
N THR A 456 -8.55 12.96 -5.61
CA THR A 456 -9.90 13.44 -5.99
C THR A 456 -10.47 14.43 -4.98
N GLY A 457 -9.85 14.54 -3.79
CA GLY A 457 -10.37 15.31 -2.66
C GLY A 457 -11.53 14.63 -1.91
N ALA A 458 -12.01 13.47 -2.38
CA ALA A 458 -13.12 12.75 -1.73
C ALA A 458 -12.72 12.08 -0.40
N VAL A 459 -11.44 11.78 -0.20
CA VAL A 459 -10.92 11.15 1.01
C VAL A 459 -10.37 12.22 1.95
N LYS A 460 -11.05 12.41 3.09
CA LYS A 460 -10.56 13.30 4.15
C LYS A 460 -9.60 12.53 5.06
N LEU A 461 -8.33 12.92 5.06
CA LEU A 461 -7.31 12.34 5.94
C LEU A 461 -7.67 12.66 7.41
N GLY A 462 -7.79 11.62 8.24
CA GLY A 462 -8.24 11.73 9.64
C GLY A 462 -9.75 11.62 9.86
N GLY A 463 -10.56 11.52 8.81
CA GLY A 463 -12.01 11.30 8.89
C GLY A 463 -12.41 9.83 8.72
N SER A 464 -13.71 9.55 8.84
CA SER A 464 -14.29 8.28 8.39
C SER A 464 -14.16 8.16 6.87
N VAL A 465 -13.90 6.95 6.41
CA VAL A 465 -13.80 6.60 4.98
C VAL A 465 -14.96 5.69 4.61
N GLU A 466 -15.35 5.71 3.34
CA GLU A 466 -16.41 4.84 2.83
C GLU A 466 -16.04 3.36 3.04
N GLU A 467 -16.98 2.57 3.54
CA GLU A 467 -16.84 1.12 3.70
C GLU A 467 -16.57 0.45 2.33
N GLY A 468 -15.60 -0.46 2.29
CA GLY A 468 -15.14 -1.10 1.07
C GLY A 468 -14.33 -0.20 0.13
N SER A 469 -14.06 1.05 0.50
CA SER A 469 -13.17 1.92 -0.28
C SER A 469 -11.72 1.49 -0.22
N ARG A 470 -10.88 2.14 -1.04
CA ARG A 470 -9.43 1.87 -1.10
C ARG A 470 -8.73 2.15 0.24
N PHE A 471 -9.37 2.94 1.11
CA PHE A 471 -8.86 3.33 2.41
C PHE A 471 -9.61 2.68 3.58
N ASP A 472 -10.57 1.78 3.32
CA ASP A 472 -11.33 1.08 4.37
C ASP A 472 -10.41 0.27 5.29
N GLU A 473 -10.30 0.71 6.54
CA GLU A 473 -9.42 0.10 7.56
C GLU A 473 -9.77 -1.34 7.91
N ASN A 474 -10.99 -1.78 7.62
CA ASN A 474 -11.40 -3.16 7.83
C ASN A 474 -10.83 -4.12 6.78
N ARG A 475 -10.33 -3.58 5.65
CA ARG A 475 -9.70 -4.35 4.57
C ARG A 475 -8.19 -4.32 4.66
N HIS A 476 -7.55 -5.40 4.22
CA HIS A 476 -6.10 -5.48 4.17
C HIS A 476 -5.51 -4.39 3.27
N GLN A 477 -6.12 -4.17 2.10
CA GLN A 477 -5.74 -3.09 1.20
C GLN A 477 -5.87 -1.71 1.86
N GLY A 478 -6.95 -1.43 2.58
CA GLY A 478 -7.12 -0.12 3.21
C GLY A 478 -6.09 0.16 4.30
N LYS A 479 -5.70 -0.84 5.10
CA LYS A 479 -4.58 -0.71 6.05
C LYS A 479 -3.28 -0.29 5.35
N LEU A 480 -2.95 -0.90 4.20
CA LEU A 480 -1.74 -0.57 3.44
C LEU A 480 -1.81 0.84 2.82
N TYR A 481 -2.96 1.24 2.27
CA TYR A 481 -3.13 2.58 1.68
C TYR A 481 -3.12 3.68 2.76
N ARG A 482 -3.73 3.42 3.92
CA ARG A 482 -3.64 4.32 5.09
C ARG A 482 -2.20 4.43 5.57
N ALA A 483 -1.48 3.32 5.72
CA ALA A 483 -0.07 3.36 6.11
C ALA A 483 0.82 4.19 5.16
N ARG A 484 0.48 4.23 3.86
CA ARG A 484 1.19 5.03 2.85
C ARG A 484 0.86 6.52 2.91
N TYR A 485 -0.42 6.87 3.08
CA TYR A 485 -0.88 8.25 2.84
C TYR A 485 -1.46 8.97 4.08
N PHE A 486 -1.81 8.26 5.15
CA PHE A 486 -2.44 8.86 6.33
C PHE A 486 -1.35 9.33 7.31
N ASN A 487 -0.63 10.37 6.89
CA ASN A 487 0.32 11.08 7.72
C ASN A 487 0.24 12.59 7.48
N GLU A 488 0.85 13.37 8.37
CA GLU A 488 0.76 14.83 8.38
C GLU A 488 1.25 15.48 7.08
N GLY A 489 2.33 14.96 6.50
CA GLY A 489 2.88 15.48 5.24
C GLY A 489 1.87 15.42 4.10
N TYR A 490 1.25 14.25 3.89
CA TYR A 490 0.22 14.08 2.88
C TYR A 490 -1.08 14.85 3.18
N SER A 491 -1.46 15.00 4.45
CA SER A 491 -2.60 15.85 4.85
C SER A 491 -2.39 17.30 4.43
N ASN A 492 -1.23 17.87 4.72
CA ASN A 492 -0.91 19.25 4.39
C ASN A 492 -0.82 19.46 2.87
N ALA A 493 -0.12 18.56 2.17
CA ALA A 493 0.01 18.64 0.71
C ALA A 493 -1.34 18.47 -0.01
N LEU A 494 -2.21 17.59 0.47
CA LEU A 494 -3.55 17.40 -0.12
C LEU A 494 -4.42 18.64 0.05
N ASN A 495 -4.43 19.25 1.24
CA ASN A 495 -5.17 20.49 1.47
C ASN A 495 -4.69 21.59 0.54
N GLU A 496 -3.38 21.72 0.34
CA GLU A 496 -2.82 22.71 -0.57
C GLU A 496 -3.15 22.37 -2.03
N PHE A 497 -3.01 21.12 -2.44
CA PHE A 497 -3.38 20.65 -3.78
C PHE A 497 -4.84 20.96 -4.14
N ILE A 498 -5.78 20.75 -3.20
CA ILE A 498 -7.20 21.05 -3.41
C ILE A 498 -7.44 22.57 -3.51
N LYS A 499 -6.78 23.39 -2.69
CA LYS A 499 -6.86 24.85 -2.80
C LYS A 499 -6.35 25.32 -4.16
N LEU A 500 -5.22 24.79 -4.62
CA LEU A 500 -4.65 25.08 -5.93
C LEU A 500 -5.63 24.72 -7.04
N ALA A 501 -6.19 23.51 -7.04
CA ALA A 501 -7.19 23.13 -8.04
C ALA A 501 -8.41 24.08 -8.04
N THR A 502 -8.89 24.45 -6.85
CA THR A 502 -10.03 25.36 -6.67
C THR A 502 -9.73 26.79 -7.17
N LYS A 503 -8.52 27.32 -6.92
CA LYS A 503 -8.05 28.65 -7.40
C LYS A 503 -8.22 28.76 -8.92
N TYR A 504 -8.02 27.67 -9.66
CA TYR A 504 -8.14 27.62 -11.12
C TYR A 504 -9.48 27.06 -11.63
N SER A 505 -10.47 26.86 -10.75
CA SER A 505 -11.77 26.27 -11.11
C SER A 505 -11.66 24.89 -11.78
N LEU A 506 -10.65 24.09 -11.41
CA LEU A 506 -10.44 22.73 -11.89
C LEU A 506 -10.75 21.72 -10.79
N SER A 507 -11.14 20.50 -11.17
CA SER A 507 -11.27 19.43 -10.19
C SER A 507 -9.88 18.93 -9.75
N PRO A 508 -9.69 18.49 -8.49
CA PRO A 508 -8.42 17.90 -8.06
C PRO A 508 -7.99 16.68 -8.92
N ALA A 509 -8.96 15.86 -9.35
CA ALA A 509 -8.70 14.71 -10.21
C ALA A 509 -8.17 15.15 -11.59
N GLU A 510 -8.79 16.18 -12.18
CA GLU A 510 -8.36 16.76 -13.45
C GLU A 510 -6.93 17.29 -13.38
N VAL A 511 -6.61 18.06 -12.33
CA VAL A 511 -5.24 18.58 -12.12
C VAL A 511 -4.25 17.42 -12.00
N ALA A 512 -4.57 16.38 -11.24
CA ALA A 512 -3.68 15.23 -11.05
C ALA A 512 -3.41 14.47 -12.37
N LEU A 513 -4.45 14.23 -13.17
CA LEU A 513 -4.36 13.46 -14.41
C LEU A 513 -3.67 14.25 -15.53
N ARG A 514 -4.00 15.54 -15.70
CA ARG A 514 -3.32 16.41 -16.66
C ARG A 514 -1.86 16.65 -16.27
N TRP A 515 -1.57 16.79 -14.97
CA TRP A 515 -0.19 16.87 -14.49
C TRP A 515 0.60 15.61 -14.85
N LEU A 516 0.02 14.42 -14.61
CA LEU A 516 0.70 13.17 -14.92
C LEU A 516 0.95 12.99 -16.42
N THR A 517 0.01 13.43 -17.26
CA THR A 517 0.12 13.27 -18.73
C THR A 517 1.10 14.26 -19.35
N HIS A 518 1.12 15.51 -18.87
CA HIS A 518 1.79 16.62 -19.57
C HIS A 518 3.00 17.20 -18.86
N HIS A 519 3.08 17.04 -17.54
CA HIS A 519 4.05 17.72 -16.67
C HIS A 519 4.96 16.76 -15.91
N SER A 520 4.82 15.46 -16.17
CA SER A 520 5.58 14.40 -15.53
C SER A 520 6.76 13.92 -16.39
N PHE A 521 7.51 12.91 -15.90
CA PHE A 521 8.59 12.29 -16.65
C PHE A 521 8.12 11.25 -17.68
N LEU A 522 6.81 11.01 -17.77
CA LEU A 522 6.23 10.10 -18.75
C LEU A 522 6.40 10.65 -20.16
N LYS A 523 6.78 9.79 -21.09
CA LYS A 523 6.95 10.08 -22.51
C LYS A 523 6.34 8.96 -23.33
N LYS A 524 5.34 9.28 -24.14
CA LYS A 524 4.66 8.31 -25.02
C LYS A 524 5.65 7.67 -26.00
N GLU A 525 6.63 8.43 -26.47
CA GLU A 525 7.69 7.98 -27.39
C GLU A 525 8.65 6.99 -26.73
N SER A 526 8.72 6.98 -25.40
CA SER A 526 9.50 6.02 -24.61
C SER A 526 8.70 4.76 -24.24
N GLY A 527 7.48 4.60 -24.78
CA GLY A 527 6.60 3.48 -24.48
C GLY A 527 5.98 3.56 -23.08
N ASP A 528 5.84 4.77 -22.52
CA ASP A 528 5.20 4.94 -21.22
C ASP A 528 3.68 5.00 -21.34
N ALA A 529 3.00 4.57 -20.27
CA ALA A 529 1.55 4.58 -20.18
C ALA A 529 1.07 4.91 -18.76
N ILE A 530 -0.21 5.24 -18.63
CA ILE A 530 -0.90 5.47 -17.37
C ILE A 530 -1.91 4.35 -17.17
N ILE A 531 -1.83 3.65 -16.05
CA ILE A 531 -2.83 2.66 -15.65
C ILE A 531 -3.92 3.39 -14.88
N ILE A 532 -4.99 3.71 -15.59
CA ILE A 532 -6.18 4.27 -14.99
C ILE A 532 -7.07 3.15 -14.47
N GLY A 533 -7.56 3.34 -13.25
CA GLY A 533 -8.63 2.51 -12.71
C GLY A 533 -9.76 3.43 -12.30
N ALA A 534 -10.98 2.95 -12.45
CA ALA A 534 -12.16 3.71 -12.11
C ALA A 534 -13.09 2.90 -11.26
N SER A 535 -13.86 3.62 -10.45
CA SER A 535 -14.90 3.07 -9.60
C SER A 535 -16.32 3.36 -10.02
N SER A 536 -16.55 3.62 -11.28
CA SER A 536 -17.88 3.74 -11.88
C SER A 536 -17.68 4.15 -13.34
N ILE A 537 -18.73 4.02 -14.14
CA ILE A 537 -18.76 4.57 -15.51
C ILE A 537 -18.51 6.08 -15.49
N LYS A 538 -19.10 6.81 -14.54
CA LYS A 538 -18.85 8.25 -14.36
C LYS A 538 -17.36 8.54 -14.11
N HIS A 539 -16.71 7.77 -13.24
CA HIS A 539 -15.29 7.97 -12.94
C HIS A 539 -14.41 7.65 -14.14
N ILE A 540 -14.65 6.54 -14.86
CA ILE A 540 -13.79 6.20 -16.01
C ILE A 540 -13.95 7.26 -17.09
N LYS A 541 -15.18 7.67 -17.42
CA LYS A 541 -15.44 8.69 -18.41
C LYS A 541 -14.76 10.02 -18.05
N SER A 542 -15.01 10.54 -16.84
CA SER A 542 -14.40 11.79 -16.38
C SER A 542 -12.87 11.71 -16.36
N ASN A 543 -12.30 10.58 -15.92
CA ASN A 543 -10.84 10.44 -15.87
C ASN A 543 -10.24 10.38 -17.28
N LEU A 544 -10.89 9.72 -18.24
CA LEU A 544 -10.44 9.65 -19.62
C LEU A 544 -10.56 11.02 -20.30
N ASP A 545 -11.69 11.71 -20.12
CA ASP A 545 -11.87 13.10 -20.57
C ASP A 545 -10.76 14.01 -20.02
N ASP A 546 -10.40 13.85 -18.74
CA ASP A 546 -9.32 14.64 -18.11
C ASP A 546 -7.93 14.29 -18.63
N LEU A 547 -7.67 13.03 -18.98
CA LEU A 547 -6.40 12.59 -19.58
C LEU A 547 -6.24 13.12 -21.02
N ASP A 548 -7.34 13.30 -21.75
CA ASP A 548 -7.35 13.81 -23.12
C ASP A 548 -7.21 15.35 -23.19
N LYS A 549 -7.45 16.06 -22.09
CA LYS A 549 -7.26 17.52 -22.01
C LYS A 549 -5.78 17.88 -22.11
N GLY A 550 -5.50 19.09 -22.60
CA GLY A 550 -4.14 19.61 -22.75
C GLY A 550 -3.47 20.10 -21.46
N LEU A 551 -2.36 20.83 -21.64
CA LEU A 551 -1.52 21.38 -20.57
C LEU A 551 -2.34 22.12 -19.50
N LEU A 552 -1.98 21.93 -18.22
CA LEU A 552 -2.38 22.85 -17.14
C LEU A 552 -1.76 24.24 -17.32
N PRO A 553 -2.35 25.30 -16.74
CA PRO A 553 -1.67 26.59 -16.56
C PRO A 553 -0.28 26.38 -15.94
N GLU A 554 0.73 27.07 -16.47
CA GLU A 554 2.14 26.87 -16.09
C GLU A 554 2.37 27.09 -14.58
N GLU A 555 1.85 28.20 -14.04
CA GLU A 555 1.91 28.51 -12.60
C GLU A 555 1.30 27.38 -11.75
N LEU A 556 0.14 26.85 -12.15
CA LEU A 556 -0.48 25.72 -11.44
C LEU A 556 0.38 24.46 -11.51
N ALA A 557 0.98 24.16 -12.67
CA ALA A 557 1.83 22.99 -12.83
C ALA A 557 3.10 23.07 -11.97
N GLU A 558 3.69 24.26 -11.86
CA GLU A 558 4.84 24.55 -11.00
C GLU A 558 4.49 24.46 -9.51
N GLU A 559 3.38 25.07 -9.09
CA GLU A 559 2.90 25.00 -7.71
C GLU A 559 2.63 23.54 -7.29
N VAL A 560 1.96 22.76 -8.14
CA VAL A 560 1.73 21.31 -7.92
C VAL A 560 3.05 20.55 -7.87
N ALA A 561 4.00 20.84 -8.76
CA ALA A 561 5.31 20.20 -8.74
C ALA A 561 6.08 20.51 -7.45
N GLY A 562 5.93 21.72 -6.91
CA GLY A 562 6.54 22.17 -5.66
C GLY A 562 6.12 21.34 -4.44
N LEU A 563 4.87 20.85 -4.40
CA LEU A 563 4.35 20.01 -3.31
C LEU A 563 5.16 18.73 -3.10
N TRP A 564 5.78 18.20 -4.15
CA TRP A 564 6.60 16.99 -4.02
C TRP A 564 7.80 17.19 -3.09
N THR A 565 8.39 18.39 -3.07
CA THR A 565 9.56 18.67 -2.22
C THR A 565 9.25 18.52 -0.74
N THR A 566 8.04 18.89 -0.31
CA THR A 566 7.60 18.75 1.08
C THR A 566 7.19 17.30 1.41
N LEU A 567 6.82 16.52 0.40
CA LEU A 567 6.40 15.12 0.54
C LEU A 567 7.54 14.10 0.53
N LYS A 568 8.71 14.44 -0.03
CA LYS A 568 9.88 13.54 -0.09
C LYS A 568 10.19 12.81 1.23
N PRO A 569 10.20 13.47 2.41
CA PRO A 569 10.49 12.79 3.68
C PRO A 569 9.42 11.77 4.11
N TYR A 570 8.20 11.89 3.59
CA TYR A 570 7.05 11.05 3.93
C TYR A 570 6.77 9.97 2.90
N ALA A 571 7.39 10.05 1.72
CA ALA A 571 7.13 9.13 0.62
C ALA A 571 7.70 7.74 0.91
N ASN A 572 6.84 6.73 0.84
CA ASN A 572 7.26 5.33 0.88
C ASN A 572 8.13 4.99 -0.33
N SER A 573 8.92 3.93 -0.20
CA SER A 573 9.65 3.37 -1.33
C SER A 573 8.70 2.96 -2.46
N TYR A 574 9.13 3.17 -3.71
CA TYR A 574 8.44 2.66 -4.89
C TYR A 574 8.69 1.16 -5.12
N PHE A 575 9.70 0.59 -4.45
CA PHE A 575 10.07 -0.82 -4.48
C PHE A 575 9.78 -1.49 -3.14
N ARG A 576 9.73 -2.83 -3.13
CA ARG A 576 9.46 -3.64 -1.92
C ARG A 576 10.68 -4.43 -1.51
#